data_AF-A0A4R9LRA8-F1
#
_entry.id   AF-A0A4R9LRA8-F1
#
_cell.length_a   1.000
_cell.length_b   1.000
_cell.length_c   1.000
_cell.angle_alpha   90.00
_cell.angle_beta   90.00
_cell.angle_gamma   90.00
#
_symmetry.space_group_name_H-M   'P 1'
#
loop_
_entity.id
_entity.type
_entity.pdbx_description
1 polymer ?
#
loop_
_entity_poly.entity_id
_entity_poly.type
_entity_poly.pdbx_seq_one_letter_code
_entity_poly.pdbx_strand_id
1 'polypeptide(L)' 'MNPYFGSNIKKLKGNFEGIYRYRIGKFRLFYIIKDKELIVIFIDVDLRKDSYK' A
#
# COMPACT_ATOMS: atom_id res chain seq x y z
N MET A 1 1.69 -7.00 -13.56
CA MET A 1 1.87 -6.54 -12.16
C MET A 1 0.62 -6.95 -11.39
N ASN A 2 0.74 -7.59 -10.21
CA ASN A 2 -0.39 -8.09 -9.42
C ASN A 2 -0.60 -7.17 -8.19
N PRO A 3 -1.81 -6.64 -7.91
CA PRO A 3 -2.04 -5.71 -6.82
C PRO A 3 -2.17 -6.38 -5.43
N TYR A 4 -2.32 -7.70 -5.37
CA TYR A 4 -2.42 -8.45 -4.10
C TYR A 4 -1.05 -8.92 -3.60
N PHE A 5 -0.15 -9.28 -4.52
CA PHE A 5 1.10 -9.97 -4.19
C PHE A 5 2.31 -9.41 -4.95
N GLY A 6 3.40 -9.26 -4.22
CA GLY A 6 4.70 -8.85 -4.75
C GLY A 6 5.68 -8.63 -3.60
N SER A 7 6.98 -8.68 -3.90
CA SER A 7 8.04 -8.47 -2.90
C SER A 7 7.93 -7.14 -2.15
N ASN A 8 7.31 -6.13 -2.77
CA ASN A 8 7.09 -4.79 -2.21
C ASN A 8 5.67 -4.55 -1.69
N ILE A 9 4.76 -5.52 -1.82
CA ILE A 9 3.35 -5.41 -1.39
C ILE A 9 3.18 -6.10 -0.04
N LYS A 10 2.48 -5.42 0.88
CA LYS A 10 2.05 -6.02 2.16
C LYS A 10 0.61 -5.64 2.45
N LYS A 11 -0.26 -6.63 2.67
CA LYS A 11 -1.58 -6.41 3.25
C LYS A 11 -1.42 -6.04 4.73
N LEU A 12 -2.03 -4.92 5.13
CA LEU A 12 -2.03 -4.46 6.52
C LEU A 12 -3.05 -5.28 7.33
N LYS A 13 -2.87 -5.29 8.66
CA LYS A 13 -3.65 -6.09 9.61
C LYS A 13 -4.26 -5.19 10.69
N GLY A 14 -5.26 -5.71 11.41
CA GLY A 14 -5.89 -5.02 12.53
C GLY A 14 -6.77 -3.87 12.06
N ASN A 15 -6.62 -2.67 12.63
CA ASN A 15 -7.45 -1.51 12.27
C ASN A 15 -7.31 -1.06 10.80
N PHE A 16 -6.29 -1.55 10.08
CA PHE A 16 -6.05 -1.27 8.66
C PHE A 16 -6.26 -2.51 7.77
N GLU A 17 -6.96 -3.54 8.27
CA GLU A 17 -7.33 -4.72 7.48
C GLU A 17 -7.99 -4.30 6.15
N GLY A 18 -7.56 -4.90 5.05
CA GLY A 18 -8.07 -4.58 3.70
C GLY A 18 -7.29 -3.49 2.96
N ILE A 19 -6.43 -2.73 3.65
CA ILE A 19 -5.49 -1.80 3.03
C ILE A 19 -4.19 -2.55 2.66
N TYR A 20 -3.67 -2.25 1.49
CA TYR A 20 -2.38 -2.72 1.00
C TYR A 20 -1.38 -1.59 1.02
N ARG A 21 -0.12 -1.94 1.30
CA ARG A 21 1.02 -1.03 1.21
C ARG A 21 1.98 -1.51 0.15
N TYR A 22 2.28 -0.66 -0.83
CA TYR A 22 3.34 -0.87 -1.81
C TYR A 22 4.55 0.00 -1.50
N ARG A 23 5.75 -0.60 -1.46
CA ARG A 23 7.01 0.14 -1.26
C ARG A 23 7.63 0.50 -2.61
N ILE A 24 7.86 1.80 -2.83
CA ILE A 24 8.56 2.32 -4.01
C ILE A 24 9.77 3.11 -3.52
N GLY A 25 10.92 2.44 -3.40
CA GLY A 25 12.13 3.06 -2.85
C GLY A 25 11.90 3.56 -1.41
N LYS A 26 11.86 4.90 -1.27
CA LYS A 26 11.59 5.61 0.00
C LYS A 26 10.11 5.90 0.24
N PHE A 27 9.23 5.69 -0.72
CA PHE A 27 7.80 5.94 -0.58
C PHE A 27 7.02 4.70 -0.14
N ARG A 28 5.93 4.93 0.58
CA ARG A 28 4.91 3.93 0.89
C ARG A 28 3.59 4.43 0.29
N LEU A 29 3.05 3.64 -0.63
CA LEU A 29 1.76 3.89 -1.24
C LEU A 29 0.72 3.00 -0.56
N PHE A 30 -0.36 3.57 -0.09
CA PHE A 30 -1.47 2.86 0.53
C PHE A 30 -2.66 2.81 -0.43
N TYR A 31 -3.25 1.62 -0.61
CA TYR A 31 -4.35 1.43 -1.54
C TYR A 31 -5.30 0.33 -1.08
N ILE A 32 -6.50 0.36 -1.62
CA ILE A 32 -7.50 -0.71 -1.49
C ILE A 32 -7.83 -1.26 -2.87
N ILE A 33 -8.32 -2.50 -2.90
CA ILE A 33 -8.76 -3.16 -4.11
C ILE A 33 -10.24 -3.46 -3.97
N LYS A 34 -11.03 -3.06 -4.96
CA LYS A 34 -12.44 -3.38 -5.07
C LYS A 34 -12.63 -4.40 -6.18
N ASP A 35 -12.56 -5.69 -5.82
CA ASP A 35 -12.66 -6.82 -6.76
C ASP A 35 -13.88 -6.73 -7.69
N LYS A 36 -15.05 -6.42 -7.13
CA LYS A 36 -16.32 -6.36 -7.89
C LYS A 36 -16.34 -5.26 -8.95
N GLU A 37 -15.63 -4.17 -8.69
CA GLU A 37 -15.56 -3.02 -9.59
C GLU A 37 -14.32 -3.08 -10.49
N LEU A 38 -13.39 -4.03 -10.23
CA LEU A 38 -12.06 -4.11 -10.86
C LEU A 38 -11.24 -2.82 -10.70
N ILE A 39 -11.39 -2.13 -9.56
CA ILE A 39 -10.75 -0.85 -9.28
C ILE A 39 -9.69 -0.99 -8.18
N VAL A 40 -8.57 -0.30 -8.35
CA VAL A 40 -7.58 -0.02 -7.30
C VAL A 40 -7.64 1.46 -6.94
N ILE A 41 -7.86 1.76 -5.66
CA ILE A 41 -7.97 3.15 -5.17
C ILE A 41 -6.76 3.46 -4.30
N PHE A 42 -5.98 4.47 -4.70
CA PHE A 42 -4.88 5.00 -3.90
C PHE A 42 -5.44 5.95 -2.83
N ILE A 43 -5.09 5.67 -1.57
CA ILE A 43 -5.59 6.39 -0.40
C ILE A 43 -4.59 7.48 0.00
N ASP A 44 -3.31 7.12 0.05
CA ASP A 44 -2.27 8.01 0.56
C ASP A 44 -0.87 7.61 0.07
N VAL A 45 0.05 8.56 0.07
CA VAL A 45 1.47 8.36 -0.20
C VAL A 45 2.30 9.02 0.89
N ASP A 46 3.10 8.21 1.58
CA ASP A 46 3.99 8.67 2.65
C ASP A 46 5.46 8.55 2.20
N LEU A 47 6.24 9.60 2.45
CA LEU A 47 7.69 9.53 2.36
C LEU A 47 8.19 8.90 3.65
N ARG A 48 9.01 7.85 3.55
CA ARG A 48 9.75 7.36 4.70
C ARG A 48 10.59 8.50 5.25
N LYS A 49 10.11 9.12 6.33
CA LYS A 49 10.90 9.94 7.24
C LYS A 49 11.96 9.01 7.82
N ASP A 50 13.06 8.84 7.09
CA ASP A 50 14.29 8.40 7.73
C ASP A 50 14.63 9.50 8.73
N SER A 51 14.88 9.06 9.96
CA SER A 51 15.14 9.86 11.14
C SER A 51 16.05 11.05 10.79
N TYR A 52 15.48 12.25 10.73
CA TYR A 52 16.31 13.45 10.74
C TYR A 52 16.96 13.53 12.12
N LYS A 53 18.30 13.57 12.14
CA LYS A 53 19.11 13.91 13.32
C LYS A 53 18.88 15.35 13.73
#